data_AF-A0A1V6IEV3-F1
#
_entry.id   AF-A0A1V6IEV3-F1
#
_cell.length_a   1.000
_cell.length_b   1.000
_cell.length_c   1.000
_cell.angle_alpha   90.00
_cell.angle_beta   90.00
_cell.angle_gamma   90.00
#
_symmetry.space_group_name_H-M   'P 1'
#
loop_
_entity.id
_entity.type
_entity.pdbx_description
1 polymer ?
#
loop_
_entity_poly.entity_id
_entity_poly.type
_entity_poly.pdbx_seq_one_letter_code
_entity_poly.pdbx_strand_id
1 'polypeptide(L)'
;MKNIATNRITQNLDYNGVKSKSFLMRSYLLNVVETTTLLGLVAGSLTTISFIPQVMKTWKYKETKDISLLMYIIFFTGVLLWFLYGFIIKNTPIIVANGVSLILVFIVLILKIRYG
;
A
#
# COMPACT_ATOMS: atom_id res chain seq x y z
N MET A 1 29.84 34.56 39.32
CA MET A 1 30.06 34.60 37.86
C MET A 1 30.28 33.19 37.37
N LYS A 2 29.39 32.59 36.56
CA LYS A 2 29.67 31.27 35.93
C LYS A 2 30.78 31.47 34.90
N ASN A 3 31.83 30.64 34.96
CA ASN A 3 33.01 30.70 34.08
C ASN A 3 32.61 30.42 32.62
N ILE A 4 33.19 31.15 31.66
CA ILE A 4 32.99 31.00 30.20
C ILE A 4 33.19 29.53 29.76
N ALA A 5 34.11 28.80 30.38
CA ALA A 5 34.33 27.37 30.10
C ALA A 5 33.10 26.50 30.45
N THR A 6 32.42 26.80 31.56
CA THR A 6 31.21 26.08 31.99
C THR A 6 30.05 26.30 31.01
N ASN A 7 29.87 27.52 30.52
CA ASN A 7 28.82 27.82 29.54
C ASN A 7 29.04 27.11 28.19
N ARG A 8 30.30 26.95 27.75
CA ARG A 8 30.63 26.21 26.52
C ARG A 8 30.34 24.72 26.66
N ILE A 9 30.65 24.13 27.82
CA ILE A 9 30.39 22.71 28.07
C ILE A 9 28.87 22.45 28.13
N THR A 10 28.09 23.29 28.82
CA THR A 10 26.64 23.13 28.87
C THR A 10 26.01 23.27 27.48
N GLN A 11 26.43 24.26 26.69
CA GLN A 11 25.95 24.39 25.31
C GLN A 11 26.31 23.19 24.42
N ASN A 12 27.51 22.63 24.57
CA ASN A 12 27.92 21.44 23.82
C ASN A 12 27.12 20.19 24.25
N LEU A 13 26.84 20.03 25.54
CA LEU A 13 26.01 18.93 26.06
C LEU A 13 24.57 19.05 25.56
N ASP A 14 23.99 20.25 25.59
CA ASP A 14 22.64 20.50 25.08
C ASP A 14 22.56 20.25 23.57
N TYR A 15 23.54 20.75 22.80
CA TYR A 15 23.63 20.52 21.36
C TYR A 15 23.73 19.02 21.01
N ASN A 16 24.61 18.28 21.70
CA ASN A 16 24.77 16.84 21.47
C ASN A 16 23.52 16.06 21.86
N GLY A 17 22.83 16.45 22.94
CA GLY A 17 21.55 15.86 23.34
C GLY A 17 20.45 16.08 22.30
N VAL A 18 20.31 17.30 21.78
CA VAL A 18 19.36 17.62 20.69
C VAL A 18 19.71 16.84 19.42
N LYS A 19 20.99 16.78 19.04
CA LYS A 19 21.45 16.03 17.87
C LYS A 19 21.15 14.54 18.00
N SER A 20 21.43 13.94 19.15
CA SER A 20 21.11 12.53 19.45
C SER A 20 19.61 12.25 19.35
N LYS A 21 18.77 13.07 20.01
CA LYS A 21 17.31 12.91 19.95
C LYS A 21 16.76 13.06 18.52
N SER A 22 17.29 14.01 17.74
CA SER A 22 16.90 14.20 16.33
C SER A 22 17.29 12.99 15.46
N PHE A 23 18.45 12.39 15.70
CA PHE A 23 18.92 11.20 15.00
C PHE A 23 18.06 9.97 15.34
N LEU A 24 17.75 9.77 16.62
CA LEU A 24 16.89 8.68 17.07
C LEU A 24 15.47 8.81 16.49
N MET A 25 14.91 10.01 16.50
CA MET A 25 13.59 10.28 15.92
C MET A 25 13.57 9.99 14.41
N ARG A 26 14.57 10.48 13.67
CA ARG A 26 14.69 10.18 12.24
C ARG A 26 14.81 8.68 11.98
N SER A 27 15.62 7.96 12.77
CA SER A 27 15.79 6.52 12.64
C SER A 27 14.49 5.76 12.91
N TYR A 28 13.75 6.14 13.97
CA TYR A 28 12.44 5.56 14.26
C TYR A 28 11.44 5.79 13.12
N LEU A 29 11.35 7.01 12.60
CA LEU A 29 10.45 7.35 11.49
C LEU A 29 10.78 6.55 10.21
N LEU A 30 12.06 6.40 9.86
CA LEU A 30 12.46 5.59 8.71
C LEU A 30 12.04 4.12 8.87
N ASN A 31 12.28 3.52 10.04
CA ASN A 31 11.86 2.15 10.33
C ASN A 31 10.33 1.98 10.26
N VAL A 32 9.56 2.94 10.77
CA VAL A 32 8.08 2.92 10.70
C VAL A 32 7.61 3.03 9.25
N VAL A 33 8.21 3.90 8.43
CA VAL A 33 7.85 4.04 7.01
C VAL A 33 8.16 2.77 6.22
N GLU A 34 9.31 2.12 6.48
CA GLU A 34 9.69 0.88 5.82
C GLU A 34 8.76 -0.29 6.19
N THR A 35 8.48 -0.48 7.47
CA THR A 35 7.59 -1.56 7.96
C THR A 35 6.16 -1.41 7.47
N THR A 36 5.61 -0.18 7.47
CA THR A 36 4.27 0.09 6.94
C THR A 36 4.18 -0.15 5.42
N THR A 37 5.22 0.21 4.67
CA THR A 37 5.30 -0.05 3.23
C THR A 37 5.33 -1.55 2.94
N LEU A 38 6.16 -2.32 3.66
CA LEU A 38 6.23 -3.77 3.51
C LEU A 38 4.90 -4.44 3.82
N LEU A 39 4.25 -4.06 4.93
CA LEU A 39 2.94 -4.58 5.31
C LEU A 39 1.90 -4.32 4.21
N GLY A 40 1.87 -3.10 3.67
CA GLY A 40 0.97 -2.74 2.57
C GLY A 40 1.21 -3.56 1.30
N LEU A 41 2.47 -3.80 0.94
CA LEU A 41 2.81 -4.61 -0.23
C LEU A 41 2.43 -6.08 -0.05
N VAL A 42 2.65 -6.65 1.13
CA VAL A 42 2.26 -8.04 1.44
C VAL A 42 0.74 -8.18 1.42
N ALA A 43 0.02 -7.29 2.11
CA ALA A 43 -1.44 -7.28 2.12
C ALA A 43 -2.02 -7.13 0.70
N GLY A 44 -1.47 -6.19 -0.08
CA GLY A 44 -1.84 -5.99 -1.48
C GLY A 44 -1.57 -7.20 -2.36
N SER A 45 -0.43 -7.88 -2.17
CA SER A 45 -0.07 -9.08 -2.93
C SER A 45 -1.02 -10.24 -2.63
N LEU A 46 -1.29 -10.52 -1.35
CA LEU A 46 -2.18 -11.61 -0.94
C LEU A 46 -3.60 -11.43 -1.48
N THR A 47 -4.14 -10.21 -1.35
CA THR A 47 -5.48 -9.89 -1.85
C THR A 47 -5.55 -9.95 -3.38
N THR A 48 -4.53 -9.45 -4.08
CA THR A 48 -4.47 -9.49 -5.54
C THR A 48 -4.36 -10.92 -6.08
N ILE A 49 -3.47 -11.74 -5.49
CA ILE A 49 -3.24 -13.13 -5.91
C ILE A 49 -4.49 -13.99 -5.72
N SER A 50 -5.35 -13.66 -4.74
CA SER A 50 -6.61 -14.37 -4.54
C SER A 50 -7.58 -14.32 -5.74
N PHE A 51 -7.42 -13.36 -6.67
CA PHE A 51 -8.21 -13.32 -7.91
C PHE A 51 -7.71 -14.29 -8.98
N ILE A 52 -6.46 -14.75 -8.90
CA ILE A 52 -5.85 -15.62 -9.92
C ILE A 52 -6.62 -16.95 -10.07
N PRO A 53 -6.97 -17.69 -8.99
CA PRO A 53 -7.77 -18.91 -9.12
C PRO A 53 -9.11 -18.68 -9.82
N GLN A 54 -9.75 -17.55 -9.55
CA GLN A 54 -11.02 -17.19 -10.17
C GLN A 54 -10.87 -16.91 -11.67
N VAL A 55 -9.86 -16.12 -12.06
CA VAL A 55 -9.53 -15.87 -13.48
C VAL A 55 -9.23 -17.18 -14.20
N MET A 56 -8.41 -18.05 -13.61
CA MET A 56 -8.05 -19.34 -14.20
C MET A 56 -9.26 -20.25 -14.38
N LYS A 57 -10.14 -20.35 -13.38
CA LYS A 57 -11.36 -21.15 -13.45
C LYS A 57 -12.26 -20.65 -14.58
N THR A 58 -12.54 -19.35 -14.61
CA THR A 58 -13.41 -18.76 -15.64
C THR A 58 -12.81 -18.87 -17.04
N TRP A 59 -11.49 -18.68 -17.18
CA TRP A 59 -10.82 -18.81 -18.47
C TRP A 59 -10.81 -20.24 -18.98
N LYS A 60 -10.55 -21.23 -18.13
CA LYS A 60 -10.42 -22.65 -18.53
C LYS A 60 -11.77 -23.31 -18.78
N TYR A 61 -12.71 -23.14 -17.86
CA TYR A 61 -13.98 -23.87 -17.88
C TYR A 61 -15.12 -23.10 -18.56
N LYS A 62 -14.93 -21.80 -18.82
CA LYS A 62 -15.96 -20.90 -19.39
C LYS A 62 -17.24 -20.84 -18.55
N GLU A 63 -17.18 -21.32 -17.31
CA GLU A 63 -18.29 -21.31 -16.36
C GLU A 63 -18.32 -19.98 -15.62
N THR A 64 -19.36 -19.18 -15.91
CA THR A 64 -19.56 -17.88 -15.26
C THR A 64 -20.92 -17.74 -14.58
N LYS A 65 -21.79 -18.77 -14.64
CA LYS A 65 -23.17 -18.69 -14.12
C LYS A 65 -23.23 -18.26 -12.66
N ASP A 66 -22.33 -18.75 -11.83
CA ASP A 66 -22.29 -18.45 -10.39
C ASP A 66 -21.59 -17.12 -10.07
N ILE A 67 -21.04 -16.43 -11.08
CA ILE A 67 -20.38 -15.14 -10.90
C ILE A 67 -21.41 -14.01 -11.02
N SER A 68 -21.59 -13.26 -9.94
CA SER A 68 -22.44 -12.07 -9.93
C SER A 68 -21.80 -10.92 -10.72
N LEU A 69 -22.44 -10.52 -11.82
CA LEU A 69 -21.98 -9.40 -12.66
C LEU A 69 -21.99 -8.08 -11.87
N LEU A 70 -23.06 -7.82 -11.12
CA LEU A 70 -23.21 -6.59 -10.33
C LEU A 70 -22.11 -6.47 -9.28
N MET A 71 -21.76 -7.57 -8.62
CA MET A 71 -20.68 -7.60 -7.64
C MET A 71 -19.35 -7.20 -8.27
N TYR A 72 -19.02 -7.74 -9.46
CA TYR A 72 -17.78 -7.40 -10.15
C TYR A 72 -17.76 -5.96 -10.68
N ILE A 73 -18.90 -5.39 -11.10
CA ILE A 73 -18.98 -3.97 -11.51
C ILE A 73 -18.73 -3.03 -10.32
N ILE A 74 -19.41 -3.29 -9.20
CA ILE A 74 -19.24 -2.50 -7.97
C ILE A 74 -17.79 -2.62 -7.48
N PHE A 75 -17.26 -3.85 -7.47
CA PHE A 75 -15.89 -4.11 -7.04
C PHE A 75 -14.86 -3.40 -7.94
N PHE A 76 -14.99 -3.54 -9.27
CA PHE A 76 -14.13 -2.84 -10.24
C PHE A 76 -14.12 -1.33 -10.01
N THR A 77 -15.31 -0.74 -9.81
CA THR A 77 -15.45 0.71 -9.55
C THR A 77 -14.76 1.09 -8.24
N GLY A 78 -14.96 0.31 -7.18
CA GLY A 78 -14.29 0.53 -5.88
C GLY A 78 -12.77 0.47 -5.99
N VAL A 79 -12.22 -0.56 -6.64
CA VAL A 79 -10.76 -0.70 -6.84
C VAL A 79 -10.22 0.44 -7.71
N LEU A 80 -10.98 0.90 -8.72
CA LEU A 80 -10.60 2.07 -9.53
C LEU A 80 -10.48 3.33 -8.69
N LEU A 81 -11.46 3.57 -7.81
CA LEU A 81 -11.41 4.70 -6.89
C LEU A 81 -10.23 4.58 -5.91
N TRP A 82 -9.95 3.39 -5.37
CA TRP A 82 -8.78 3.15 -4.52
C TRP A 82 -7.44 3.37 -5.23
N PHE A 83 -7.35 2.97 -6.50
CA PHE A 83 -6.17 3.21 -7.32
C PHE A 83 -5.90 4.70 -7.51
N LEU A 84 -6.95 5.46 -7.90
CA LEU A 84 -6.87 6.92 -8.04
C LEU A 84 -6.56 7.60 -6.70
N TYR A 85 -7.19 7.15 -5.61
CA TYR A 85 -6.93 7.62 -4.26
C TYR A 85 -5.45 7.42 -3.87
N GLY A 86 -4.87 6.27 -4.20
CA GLY A 86 -3.46 5.97 -3.97
C GLY A 86 -2.51 7.02 -4.56
N PHE A 87 -2.79 7.51 -5.78
CA PHE A 87 -2.02 8.61 -6.38
C PHE A 87 -2.17 9.93 -5.62
N ILE A 88 -3.39 10.26 -5.17
CA ILE A 88 -3.66 11.48 -4.40
C ILE A 88 -2.82 11.50 -3.12
N ILE A 89 -2.76 10.37 -2.41
CA ILE A 89 -1.99 10.26 -1.15
C ILE A 89 -0.53 9.81 -1.36
N LYS A 90 -0.08 9.66 -2.61
CA LYS A 90 1.28 9.21 -2.99
C LYS A 90 1.70 7.91 -2.28
N ASN A 91 0.79 6.95 -2.13
CA ASN A 91 1.04 5.68 -1.44
C ASN A 91 1.29 4.55 -2.45
N THR A 92 2.56 4.17 -2.61
CA THR A 92 2.98 3.14 -3.57
C THR A 92 2.32 1.78 -3.35
N PRO A 93 2.25 1.22 -2.12
CA PRO A 93 1.54 -0.04 -1.88
C PRO A 93 0.10 -0.05 -2.38
N ILE A 94 -0.67 1.01 -2.10
CA ILE A 94 -2.08 1.13 -2.51
C ILE A 94 -2.18 1.21 -4.04
N ILE A 95 -1.32 2.00 -4.69
CA ILE A 95 -1.30 2.14 -6.15
C ILE A 95 -1.02 0.78 -6.81
N VAL A 96 0.04 0.09 -6.40
CA VAL A 96 0.46 -1.18 -7.01
C VAL A 96 -0.60 -2.25 -6.80
N ALA A 97 -1.11 -2.42 -5.58
CA ALA A 97 -2.09 -3.45 -5.26
C ALA A 97 -3.40 -3.28 -6.05
N ASN A 98 -3.95 -2.07 -6.07
CA ASN A 98 -5.21 -1.80 -6.76
C ASN A 98 -5.03 -1.79 -8.29
N GLY A 99 -3.88 -1.35 -8.80
CA GLY A 99 -3.58 -1.37 -10.23
C GLY A 99 -3.57 -2.79 -10.81
N VAL A 100 -2.91 -3.74 -10.13
CA VAL A 100 -2.90 -5.13 -10.58
C VAL A 100 -4.28 -5.77 -10.39
N SER A 101 -4.95 -5.49 -9.27
CA SER A 101 -6.32 -5.97 -9.02
C SER A 101 -7.30 -5.51 -10.10
N LEU A 102 -7.21 -4.25 -10.56
CA LEU A 102 -8.03 -3.72 -11.66
C LEU A 102 -7.92 -4.56 -12.93
N ILE A 103 -6.69 -4.92 -13.32
CA ILE A 103 -6.46 -5.74 -14.51
C ILE A 103 -7.11 -7.10 -14.37
N LEU A 104 -6.93 -7.78 -13.22
CA LEU A 104 -7.51 -9.10 -12.98
C LEU A 104 -9.05 -9.06 -12.96
N VAL A 105 -9.63 -8.11 -12.24
CA VAL A 105 -11.10 -7.94 -12.15
C VAL A 105 -11.68 -7.60 -13.51
N PHE A 106 -11.01 -6.76 -14.30
CA PHE A 106 -11.42 -6.43 -15.66
C PHE A 106 -11.45 -7.66 -16.58
N ILE A 107 -10.43 -8.54 -16.48
CA ILE A 107 -10.42 -9.81 -17.20
C ILE A 107 -11.64 -10.66 -16.81
N VAL A 108 -11.92 -10.83 -15.51
CA VAL A 108 -13.10 -11.60 -15.07
C VAL A 108 -14.40 -10.98 -15.60
N LEU A 109 -14.52 -9.66 -15.58
CA LEU A 109 -15.70 -8.95 -16.07
C LEU A 109 -15.92 -9.20 -17.58
N ILE A 110 -14.87 -9.11 -18.40
CA ILE A 110 -14.93 -9.43 -19.83
C ILE A 110 -15.37 -10.89 -20.04
N LEU A 111 -14.77 -11.83 -19.29
CA LEU A 111 -15.13 -13.25 -19.42
C LEU A 111 -16.58 -13.51 -19.01
N LYS A 112 -17.06 -12.84 -17.94
CA LYS A 112 -18.47 -12.90 -17.52
C LYS A 112 -19.41 -12.36 -18.58
N ILE A 113 -19.07 -11.26 -19.25
CA ILE A 113 -19.91 -10.72 -20.32
C ILE A 113 -19.90 -11.63 -21.56
N ARG A 114 -18.78 -12.30 -21.84
CA ARG A 114 -18.62 -13.17 -23.01
C ARG A 114 -19.28 -14.55 -22.85
N TYR A 115 -19.24 -15.13 -21.65
CA TYR A 115 -19.73 -16.49 -21.37
C TYR A 115 -20.90 -16.52 -20.38
N GLY A 116 -21.48 -15.35 -20.08
CA GLY A 116 -22.58 -15.17 -19.14
C GLY A 116 -23.94 -15.46 -19.71
#